data_AF-A0A925LZL0-F1
#
_entry.id   AF-A0A925LZL0-F1
#
_cell.length_a   1.000
_cell.length_b   1.000
_cell.length_c   1.000
_cell.angle_alpha   90.00
_cell.angle_beta   90.00
_cell.angle_gamma   90.00
#
_symmetry.space_group_name_H-M   'P 1'
#
loop_
_entity.id
_entity.type
_entity.pdbx_description
1 polymer ?
#
loop_
_entity_poly.entity_id
_entity_poly.type
_entity_poly.pdbx_seq_one_letter_code
_entity_poly.pdbx_strand_id
1 'polypeptide(L)'
;MKQLRSLVKSLLPFQVRHLLQALHRDFVFWRAMKRFLNAPEACTQLGSPVLAGLIYGWGNEDWSALDEYLVGCIKEALSSDGAILECGSGLSTIVVGAIAQQRGLSHWALEHNPEWATKVQTYLSRYKIDAVTLCSKPLQDYGAFSWYAPPLEQMPDRFALIVCDGPPGSTKGGRVGLVPIMKEKLKPGLIILLDDAAREQERAIAKRWEAELGASSEIIGCHKPYIKMIVTGSRSPQTTA
;
A
#
# COMPACT_ATOMS: atom_id res chain seq x y z
N MET A 1 -0.10 39.61 -7.81
CA MET A 1 -0.95 38.42 -8.12
C MET A 1 -1.16 37.46 -6.95
N LYS A 2 -0.15 37.10 -6.13
CA LYS A 2 -0.35 36.19 -4.96
C LYS A 2 -1.25 36.78 -3.86
N GLN A 3 -1.10 38.06 -3.52
CA GLN A 3 -1.94 38.75 -2.52
C GLN A 3 -3.41 38.88 -2.94
N LEU A 4 -3.66 39.15 -4.23
CA LEU A 4 -5.03 39.22 -4.78
C LEU A 4 -5.76 37.87 -4.71
N ARG A 5 -5.05 36.75 -4.98
CA ARG A 5 -5.58 35.39 -4.85
C ARG A 5 -5.89 35.02 -3.39
N SER A 6 -5.15 35.56 -2.43
CA SER A 6 -5.36 35.35 -0.99
C SER A 6 -6.65 36.03 -0.50
N LEU A 7 -6.89 37.28 -0.93
CA LEU A 7 -8.10 38.03 -0.58
C LEU A 7 -9.37 37.45 -1.22
N VAL A 8 -9.31 37.01 -2.47
CA VAL A 8 -10.45 36.37 -3.14
C VAL A 8 -10.79 35.03 -2.48
N LYS A 9 -9.77 34.28 -2.04
CA LYS A 9 -9.97 33.06 -1.26
C LYS A 9 -10.65 33.33 0.07
N SER A 10 -10.38 34.44 0.77
CA SER A 10 -11.00 34.76 2.07
C SER A 10 -12.44 35.28 1.97
N LEU A 11 -12.92 35.62 0.77
CA LEU A 11 -14.27 36.15 0.52
C LEU A 11 -15.28 35.08 0.09
N LEU A 12 -14.83 33.90 -0.35
CA LEU A 12 -15.72 32.83 -0.82
C LEU A 12 -16.36 32.07 0.35
N PRO A 13 -17.64 31.65 0.24
CA PRO A 13 -18.26 30.75 1.21
C PRO A 13 -17.47 29.45 1.36
N PHE A 14 -17.46 28.86 2.55
CA PHE A 14 -16.73 27.63 2.88
C PHE A 14 -17.02 26.49 1.88
N GLN A 15 -18.30 26.28 1.53
CA GLN A 15 -18.73 25.26 0.59
C GLN A 15 -18.13 25.44 -0.81
N VAL A 16 -18.02 26.69 -1.28
CA VAL A 16 -17.43 27.00 -2.60
C VAL A 16 -15.93 26.76 -2.58
N ARG A 17 -15.23 27.09 -1.48
CA ARG A 17 -13.80 26.77 -1.34
C ARG A 17 -13.55 25.27 -1.36
N HIS A 18 -14.37 24.50 -0.64
CA HIS A 18 -14.27 23.05 -0.58
C HIS A 18 -14.49 22.40 -1.95
N LEU A 19 -15.51 22.86 -2.70
CA LEU A 19 -15.76 22.40 -4.07
C LEU A 19 -14.57 22.73 -5.00
N LEU A 20 -14.07 23.97 -4.98
CA LEU A 20 -12.93 24.37 -5.79
C LEU A 20 -11.67 23.57 -5.46
N GLN A 21 -11.45 23.26 -4.18
CA GLN A 21 -10.33 22.43 -3.74
C GLN A 21 -10.48 20.99 -4.23
N ALA A 22 -11.69 20.41 -4.16
CA ALA A 22 -11.97 19.08 -4.69
C ALA A 22 -11.71 18.99 -6.21
N LEU A 23 -12.19 19.97 -6.98
CA LEU A 23 -11.93 20.05 -8.42
C LEU A 23 -10.44 20.21 -8.75
N HIS A 24 -9.73 21.01 -7.95
CA HIS A 24 -8.29 21.18 -8.12
C HIS A 24 -7.52 19.89 -7.81
N ARG A 25 -7.86 19.20 -6.71
CA ARG A 25 -7.28 17.89 -6.36
C ARG A 25 -7.52 16.87 -7.47
N ASP A 26 -8.73 16.82 -7.99
CA ASP A 26 -9.09 15.92 -9.10
C ASP A 26 -8.24 16.17 -10.36
N PHE A 27 -8.11 17.44 -10.75
CA PHE A 27 -7.28 17.83 -11.89
C PHE A 27 -5.79 17.50 -11.68
N VAL A 28 -5.26 17.78 -10.49
CA VAL A 28 -3.86 17.48 -10.15
C VAL A 28 -3.63 15.96 -10.16
N PHE A 29 -4.55 15.18 -9.59
CA PHE A 29 -4.49 13.73 -9.62
C PHE A 29 -4.47 13.21 -11.06
N TRP A 30 -5.43 13.65 -11.89
CA TRP A 30 -5.52 13.23 -13.28
C TRP A 30 -4.23 13.51 -14.06
N ARG A 31 -3.68 14.72 -13.92
CA ARG A 31 -2.43 15.10 -14.60
C ARG A 31 -1.24 14.27 -14.09
N ALA A 32 -1.16 14.03 -12.80
CA ALA A 32 -0.11 13.22 -12.20
C ALA A 32 -0.23 11.75 -12.63
N MET A 33 -1.43 11.19 -12.62
CA MET A 33 -1.71 9.82 -13.04
C MET A 33 -1.38 9.59 -14.51
N LYS A 34 -1.68 10.55 -15.40
CA LYS A 34 -1.27 10.48 -16.81
C LYS A 34 0.26 10.39 -16.97
N ARG A 35 1.02 11.11 -16.15
CA ARG A 35 2.49 11.05 -16.16
C ARG A 35 2.99 9.75 -15.54
N PHE A 36 2.39 9.31 -14.45
CA PHE A 36 2.73 8.05 -13.78
C PHE A 36 2.53 6.85 -14.70
N LEU A 37 1.40 6.78 -15.42
CA LEU A 37 1.13 5.70 -16.37
C LEU A 37 2.13 5.64 -17.53
N ASN A 38 2.74 6.77 -17.90
CA ASN A 38 3.75 6.79 -18.96
C ASN A 38 5.16 6.45 -18.47
N ALA A 39 5.49 6.79 -17.22
CA ALA A 39 6.83 6.68 -16.64
C ALA A 39 6.75 6.48 -15.12
N PRO A 40 6.32 5.30 -14.63
CA PRO A 40 6.16 5.03 -13.20
C PRO A 40 7.49 5.10 -12.44
N GLU A 41 8.62 4.80 -13.10
CA GLU A 41 9.97 4.88 -12.54
C GLU A 41 10.34 6.29 -12.06
N ALA A 42 9.72 7.34 -12.60
CA ALA A 42 9.90 8.72 -12.14
C ALA A 42 9.37 8.95 -10.71
N CYS A 43 8.64 7.99 -10.13
CA CYS A 43 8.15 8.01 -8.75
C CYS A 43 8.98 7.12 -7.80
N THR A 44 10.12 6.59 -8.25
CA THR A 44 11.04 5.82 -7.40
C THR A 44 12.00 6.70 -6.58
N GLN A 45 11.95 8.01 -6.77
CA GLN A 45 12.76 8.97 -6.02
C GLN A 45 11.88 9.77 -5.06
N LEU A 46 12.39 9.98 -3.84
CA LEU A 46 11.77 10.88 -2.88
C LEU A 46 11.67 12.29 -3.47
N GLY A 47 10.57 12.99 -3.19
CA GLY A 47 10.31 14.32 -3.72
C GLY A 47 9.82 14.36 -5.18
N SER A 48 9.48 13.21 -5.78
CA SER A 48 8.89 13.18 -7.12
C SER A 48 7.64 14.09 -7.21
N PRO A 49 7.60 15.08 -8.12
CA PRO A 49 6.45 15.96 -8.28
C PRO A 49 5.22 15.23 -8.83
N VAL A 50 5.42 14.08 -9.48
CA VAL A 50 4.32 13.21 -9.94
C VAL A 50 3.70 12.54 -8.73
N LEU A 51 4.50 11.90 -7.88
CA LEU A 51 4.00 11.26 -6.65
C LEU A 51 3.36 12.27 -5.70
N ALA A 52 3.96 13.45 -5.52
CA ALA A 52 3.37 14.52 -4.73
C ALA A 52 1.99 14.95 -5.26
N GLY A 53 1.83 15.01 -6.59
CA GLY A 53 0.54 15.29 -7.22
C GLY A 53 -0.51 14.19 -7.00
N LEU A 54 -0.09 12.92 -7.03
CA LEU A 54 -0.95 11.78 -6.71
C LEU A 54 -1.42 11.82 -5.25
N ILE A 55 -0.50 12.07 -4.31
CA ILE A 55 -0.86 12.11 -2.89
C ILE A 55 -1.78 13.30 -2.58
N TYR A 56 -1.45 14.49 -3.09
CA TYR A 56 -2.31 15.67 -2.98
C TYR A 56 -3.71 15.41 -3.55
N GLY A 57 -3.76 14.83 -4.75
CA GLY A 57 -5.01 14.53 -5.44
C GLY A 57 -5.86 13.47 -4.73
N TRP A 58 -5.23 12.47 -4.11
CA TRP A 58 -5.91 11.42 -3.35
C TRP A 58 -6.66 11.98 -2.12
N GLY A 59 -6.20 13.12 -1.60
CA GLY A 59 -6.91 13.91 -0.61
C GLY A 59 -6.86 13.36 0.81
N ASN A 60 -5.79 12.63 1.15
CA ASN A 60 -5.47 12.18 2.52
C ASN A 60 -4.15 12.81 3.00
N GLU A 61 -4.10 14.15 2.95
CA GLU A 61 -2.85 14.94 3.09
C GLU A 61 -2.32 15.05 4.53
N ASP A 62 -3.12 14.73 5.56
CA ASP A 62 -2.68 14.72 6.97
C ASP A 62 -1.52 13.73 7.23
N TRP A 63 -1.19 12.91 6.23
CA TRP A 63 -0.11 11.94 6.18
C TRP A 63 0.97 12.26 5.13
N SER A 64 1.00 13.46 4.54
CA SER A 64 1.78 13.73 3.33
C SER A 64 2.61 15.01 3.33
N ALA A 65 3.87 14.85 3.71
CA ALA A 65 4.99 15.06 2.80
C ALA A 65 6.07 14.01 3.12
N LEU A 66 6.41 13.17 2.12
CA LEU A 66 7.34 12.02 2.14
C LEU A 66 6.72 10.67 2.52
N ASP A 67 5.93 10.09 1.63
CA ASP A 67 5.55 8.68 1.78
C ASP A 67 6.68 7.79 1.22
N GLU A 68 7.72 7.61 2.05
CA GLU A 68 8.86 6.73 1.81
C GLU A 68 8.41 5.30 1.49
N TYR A 69 7.29 4.88 2.09
CA TYR A 69 6.66 3.59 1.86
C TYR A 69 6.06 3.48 0.46
N LEU A 70 5.30 4.47 -0.04
CA LEU A 70 4.82 4.46 -1.43
C LEU A 70 5.95 4.36 -2.46
N VAL A 71 7.08 5.04 -2.21
CA VAL A 71 8.27 4.91 -3.07
C VAL A 71 8.81 3.48 -3.03
N GLY A 72 8.87 2.84 -1.86
CA GLY A 72 9.22 1.44 -1.70
C GLY A 72 8.28 0.52 -2.49
N CYS A 73 6.97 0.69 -2.31
CA CYS A 73 5.93 -0.08 -3.02
C CYS A 73 6.10 0.02 -4.54
N ILE A 74 6.33 1.23 -5.07
CA ILE A 74 6.55 1.44 -6.51
C ILE A 74 7.83 0.72 -6.98
N LYS A 75 8.94 0.84 -6.24
CA LYS A 75 10.21 0.17 -6.61
C LYS A 75 10.08 -1.35 -6.66
N GLU A 76 9.52 -1.94 -5.61
CA GLU A 76 9.36 -3.39 -5.56
C GLU A 76 8.30 -3.87 -6.57
N ALA A 77 7.22 -3.11 -6.80
CA ALA A 77 6.23 -3.46 -7.82
C ALA A 77 6.79 -3.41 -9.24
N LEU A 78 7.73 -2.49 -9.53
CA LEU A 78 8.41 -2.41 -10.84
C LEU A 78 9.35 -3.60 -11.08
N SER A 79 9.87 -4.23 -10.02
CA SER A 79 10.81 -5.35 -10.10
C SER A 79 10.19 -6.73 -9.81
N SER A 80 9.01 -6.81 -9.22
CA SER A 80 8.31 -8.04 -8.80
C SER A 80 8.11 -9.05 -9.94
N ASP A 81 8.51 -10.31 -9.82
CA ASP A 81 8.34 -11.29 -10.91
C ASP A 81 7.01 -12.08 -10.85
N GLY A 82 6.10 -11.71 -9.96
CA GLY A 82 4.86 -12.47 -9.72
C GLY A 82 3.74 -11.67 -9.09
N ALA A 83 2.71 -12.40 -8.65
CA ALA A 83 1.51 -11.81 -8.07
C ALA A 83 1.82 -10.94 -6.84
N ILE A 84 1.03 -9.89 -6.66
CA ILE A 84 1.16 -8.93 -5.55
C ILE A 84 -0.06 -9.07 -4.62
N LEU A 85 0.18 -9.05 -3.31
CA LEU A 85 -0.87 -8.93 -2.28
C LEU A 85 -0.74 -7.58 -1.59
N GLU A 86 -1.86 -6.92 -1.33
CA GLU A 86 -1.95 -5.70 -0.55
C GLU A 86 -2.95 -5.89 0.60
N CYS A 87 -2.53 -5.55 1.82
CA CYS A 87 -3.38 -5.53 3.00
C CYS A 87 -3.59 -4.07 3.39
N GLY A 88 -4.84 -3.61 3.42
CA GLY A 88 -5.20 -2.19 3.54
C GLY A 88 -5.09 -1.49 2.20
N SER A 89 -6.23 -1.08 1.63
CA SER A 89 -6.24 -0.46 0.30
C SER A 89 -6.08 1.06 0.37
N GLY A 90 -5.68 1.67 -0.73
CA GLY A 90 -5.47 3.11 -0.80
C GLY A 90 -4.81 3.58 -2.09
N LEU A 91 -3.98 4.62 -1.97
CA LEU A 91 -3.23 5.13 -3.11
C LEU A 91 -2.20 4.11 -3.62
N SER A 92 -1.60 3.33 -2.72
CA SER A 92 -0.77 2.16 -3.03
C SER A 92 -1.47 1.23 -4.01
N THR A 93 -2.74 0.92 -3.75
CA THR A 93 -3.54 0.04 -4.62
C THR A 93 -3.61 0.54 -6.06
N ILE A 94 -3.77 1.86 -6.24
CA ILE A 94 -3.88 2.47 -7.57
C ILE A 94 -2.54 2.46 -8.30
N VAL A 95 -1.45 2.87 -7.62
CA VAL A 95 -0.13 2.97 -8.26
C VAL A 95 0.50 1.60 -8.50
N VAL A 96 0.42 0.69 -7.53
CA VAL A 96 0.89 -0.69 -7.65
C VAL A 96 0.02 -1.47 -8.63
N GLY A 97 -1.30 -1.28 -8.61
CA GLY A 97 -2.22 -1.91 -9.57
C GLY A 97 -1.94 -1.51 -11.01
N ALA A 98 -1.66 -0.24 -11.26
CA ALA A 98 -1.27 0.23 -12.59
C ALA A 98 0.06 -0.40 -13.07
N ILE A 99 1.06 -0.51 -12.18
CA ILE A 99 2.33 -1.19 -12.49
C ILE A 99 2.09 -2.68 -12.76
N ALA A 100 1.31 -3.36 -11.90
CA ALA A 100 0.97 -4.77 -12.06
C ALA A 100 0.31 -5.01 -13.43
N GLN A 101 -0.64 -4.16 -13.82
CA GLN A 101 -1.28 -4.22 -15.14
C GLN A 101 -0.30 -4.10 -16.30
N GLN A 102 0.62 -3.12 -16.26
CA GLN A 102 1.63 -2.94 -17.30
C GLN A 102 2.58 -4.14 -17.42
N ARG A 103 2.76 -4.86 -16.32
CA ARG A 103 3.66 -6.02 -16.23
C ARG A 103 2.95 -7.36 -16.42
N GLY A 104 1.63 -7.35 -16.65
CA GLY A 104 0.83 -8.57 -16.79
C GLY A 104 0.71 -9.40 -15.50
N LEU A 105 0.82 -8.75 -14.34
CA LEU A 105 0.76 -9.39 -13.02
C LEU A 105 -0.62 -9.19 -12.39
N SER A 106 -1.08 -10.15 -11.59
CA SER A 106 -2.27 -9.98 -10.75
C SER A 106 -1.94 -9.24 -9.46
N HIS A 107 -2.82 -8.34 -9.04
CA HIS A 107 -2.74 -7.64 -7.76
C HIS A 107 -4.01 -7.91 -6.93
N TRP A 108 -3.85 -8.43 -5.71
CA TRP A 108 -4.95 -8.70 -4.79
C TRP A 108 -4.93 -7.71 -3.64
N ALA A 109 -5.99 -6.92 -3.46
CA ALA A 109 -6.06 -5.94 -2.37
C ALA A 109 -7.16 -6.31 -1.37
N LEU A 110 -6.84 -6.34 -0.07
CA LEU A 110 -7.77 -6.64 1.01
C LEU A 110 -8.21 -5.35 1.69
N GLU A 111 -9.53 -5.09 1.72
CA GLU A 111 -10.12 -3.91 2.34
C GLU A 111 -11.27 -4.30 3.27
N HIS A 112 -11.34 -3.65 4.43
CA HIS A 112 -12.34 -3.88 5.46
C HIS A 112 -13.36 -2.76 5.57
N ASN A 113 -13.00 -1.53 5.17
CA ASN A 113 -13.86 -0.39 5.20
C ASN A 113 -14.61 -0.26 3.86
N PRO A 114 -15.96 -0.36 3.84
CA PRO A 114 -16.73 -0.34 2.60
C PRO A 114 -16.69 1.02 1.88
N GLU A 115 -16.60 2.13 2.60
CA GLU A 115 -16.46 3.47 2.00
C GLU A 115 -15.10 3.61 1.32
N TRP A 116 -14.05 3.10 1.95
CA TRP A 116 -12.70 3.11 1.40
C TRP A 116 -12.58 2.20 0.17
N ALA A 117 -13.18 1.01 0.23
CA ALA A 117 -13.28 0.11 -0.93
C ALA A 117 -14.01 0.79 -2.10
N THR A 118 -15.11 1.51 -1.83
CA THR A 118 -15.85 2.25 -2.86
C THR A 118 -15.00 3.37 -3.48
N LYS A 119 -14.22 4.09 -2.66
CA LYS A 119 -13.28 5.11 -3.14
C LYS A 119 -12.21 4.48 -4.04
N VAL A 120 -11.56 3.41 -3.60
CA VAL A 120 -10.53 2.72 -4.39
C VAL A 120 -11.11 2.18 -5.70
N GLN A 121 -12.28 1.51 -5.65
CA GLN A 121 -12.96 0.99 -6.84
C GLN A 121 -13.26 2.10 -7.86
N THR A 122 -13.68 3.28 -7.41
CA THR A 122 -13.93 4.43 -8.29
C THR A 122 -12.69 4.81 -9.09
N TYR A 123 -11.51 4.80 -8.46
CA TYR A 123 -10.24 5.12 -9.13
C TYR A 123 -9.78 3.98 -10.04
N LEU A 124 -9.92 2.72 -9.62
CA LEU A 124 -9.62 1.56 -10.47
C LEU A 124 -10.45 1.61 -11.76
N SER A 125 -11.76 1.84 -11.66
CA SER A 125 -12.65 1.96 -12.80
C SER A 125 -12.32 3.18 -13.68
N ARG A 126 -12.02 4.34 -13.07
CA ARG A 126 -11.66 5.57 -13.78
C ARG A 126 -10.42 5.40 -14.65
N TYR A 127 -9.42 4.66 -14.17
CA TYR A 127 -8.16 4.45 -14.86
C TYR A 127 -8.07 3.09 -15.58
N LYS A 128 -9.16 2.31 -15.59
CA LYS A 128 -9.24 0.98 -16.22
C LYS A 128 -8.10 0.06 -15.76
N ILE A 129 -7.96 -0.05 -14.44
CA ILE A 129 -6.96 -0.90 -13.80
C ILE A 129 -7.67 -2.21 -13.42
N ASP A 130 -7.65 -3.16 -14.36
CA ASP A 130 -8.34 -4.45 -14.28
C ASP A 130 -7.48 -5.54 -13.60
N ALA A 131 -6.16 -5.31 -13.48
CA ALA A 131 -5.25 -6.23 -12.80
C ALA A 131 -5.51 -6.37 -11.29
N VAL A 132 -6.31 -5.47 -10.70
CA VAL A 132 -6.60 -5.45 -9.26
C VAL A 132 -7.88 -6.22 -8.95
N THR A 133 -7.75 -7.28 -8.17
CA THR A 133 -8.88 -7.95 -7.51
C THR A 133 -9.06 -7.36 -6.11
N LEU A 134 -10.04 -6.45 -5.95
CA LEU A 134 -10.36 -5.83 -4.67
C LEU A 134 -11.32 -6.70 -3.85
N CYS A 135 -10.82 -7.27 -2.76
CA CYS A 135 -11.57 -8.07 -1.81
C CYS A 135 -12.05 -7.20 -0.64
N SER A 136 -13.29 -6.70 -0.73
CA SER A 136 -13.92 -5.89 0.32
C SER A 136 -14.75 -6.76 1.26
N LYS A 137 -14.25 -7.00 2.48
CA LYS A 137 -14.95 -7.75 3.53
C LYS A 137 -14.58 -7.22 4.93
N PRO A 138 -15.52 -7.13 5.88
CA PRO A 138 -15.20 -6.80 7.27
C PRO A 138 -14.13 -7.71 7.86
N LEU A 139 -13.38 -7.20 8.84
CA LEU A 139 -12.44 -8.00 9.60
C LEU A 139 -13.18 -9.09 10.38
N GLN A 140 -12.54 -10.26 10.50
CA GLN A 140 -13.00 -11.39 11.30
C GLN A 140 -12.14 -11.52 12.56
N ASP A 141 -12.74 -11.98 13.66
CA ASP A 141 -12.00 -12.30 14.88
C ASP A 141 -11.45 -13.74 14.81
N TYR A 142 -10.14 -13.88 14.97
CA TYR A 142 -9.42 -15.15 15.00
C TYR A 142 -8.92 -15.48 16.41
N GLY A 143 -9.57 -14.93 17.44
CA GLY A 143 -9.25 -15.16 18.85
C GLY A 143 -8.15 -14.23 19.35
N ALA A 144 -6.91 -14.43 18.92
CA ALA A 144 -5.78 -13.59 19.36
C ALA A 144 -5.68 -12.25 18.61
N PHE A 145 -6.28 -12.16 17.41
CA PHE A 145 -6.22 -11.00 16.53
C PHE A 145 -7.48 -10.91 15.66
N SER A 146 -7.74 -9.74 15.08
CA SER A 146 -8.76 -9.55 14.06
C SER A 146 -8.10 -9.22 12.72
N TRP A 147 -8.50 -9.91 11.65
CA TRP A 147 -7.85 -9.82 10.33
C TRP A 147 -8.84 -9.94 9.17
N TYR A 148 -8.36 -9.68 7.95
CA TYR A 148 -9.08 -9.97 6.72
C TYR A 148 -9.40 -11.48 6.56
N ALA A 149 -10.42 -11.76 5.74
CA ALA A 149 -10.83 -13.12 5.34
C ALA A 149 -10.63 -13.30 3.83
N PRO A 150 -9.37 -13.46 3.37
CA PRO A 150 -9.05 -13.57 1.95
C PRO A 150 -9.66 -14.84 1.34
N PRO A 151 -10.14 -14.81 0.08
CA PRO A 151 -10.59 -15.99 -0.65
C PRO A 151 -9.39 -16.86 -1.10
N LEU A 152 -8.76 -17.55 -0.16
CA LEU A 152 -7.48 -18.25 -0.37
C LEU A 152 -7.47 -19.21 -1.56
N GLU A 153 -8.59 -19.88 -1.83
CA GLU A 153 -8.76 -20.84 -2.92
C GLU A 153 -8.72 -20.20 -4.32
N GLN A 154 -9.03 -18.91 -4.43
CA GLN A 154 -9.02 -18.17 -5.70
C GLN A 154 -7.69 -17.45 -5.93
N MET A 155 -6.91 -17.28 -4.87
CA MET A 155 -5.61 -16.61 -4.91
C MET A 155 -4.52 -17.53 -5.44
N PRO A 156 -3.49 -16.98 -6.10
CA PRO A 156 -2.34 -17.77 -6.53
C PRO A 156 -1.64 -18.47 -5.35
N ASP A 157 -0.87 -19.51 -5.66
CA ASP A 157 -0.15 -20.32 -4.65
C ASP A 157 1.09 -19.61 -4.07
N ARG A 158 1.57 -18.56 -4.74
CA ARG A 158 2.68 -17.73 -4.28
C ARG A 158 2.47 -16.27 -4.65
N PHE A 159 2.97 -15.38 -3.79
CA PHE A 159 3.14 -13.97 -4.08
C PHE A 159 4.64 -13.64 -4.17
N ALA A 160 4.99 -12.68 -5.00
CA ALA A 160 6.35 -12.15 -5.11
C ALA A 160 6.55 -10.88 -4.24
N LEU A 161 5.47 -10.12 -4.05
CA LEU A 161 5.45 -8.91 -3.23
C LEU A 161 4.20 -8.86 -2.35
N ILE A 162 4.37 -8.47 -1.09
CA ILE A 162 3.29 -8.08 -0.18
C ILE A 162 3.49 -6.65 0.27
N VAL A 163 2.44 -5.83 0.13
CA VAL A 163 2.33 -4.48 0.67
C VAL A 163 1.39 -4.52 1.88
N CYS A 164 1.89 -4.28 3.09
CA CYS A 164 1.14 -4.43 4.33
C CYS A 164 1.03 -3.08 5.07
N ASP A 165 -0.08 -2.37 4.85
CA ASP A 165 -0.46 -1.15 5.59
C ASP A 165 -1.75 -1.37 6.42
N GLY A 166 -2.41 -2.51 6.27
CA GLY A 166 -3.64 -2.85 6.98
C GLY A 166 -3.56 -4.16 7.74
N PRO A 167 -4.51 -4.40 8.67
CA PRO A 167 -5.53 -3.46 9.12
C PRO A 167 -4.94 -2.35 10.01
N PRO A 168 -5.72 -1.32 10.39
CA PRO A 168 -5.21 -0.23 11.24
C PRO A 168 -4.57 -0.76 12.53
N GLY A 169 -3.49 -0.13 13.00
CA GLY A 169 -2.73 -0.59 14.18
C GLY A 169 -3.56 -0.69 15.47
N SER A 170 -4.66 0.07 15.58
CA SER A 170 -5.63 -0.02 16.68
C SER A 170 -6.51 -1.28 16.66
N THR A 171 -6.47 -2.05 15.57
CA THR A 171 -7.14 -3.35 15.46
C THR A 171 -6.51 -4.33 16.44
N LYS A 172 -7.31 -5.18 17.08
CA LYS A 172 -6.82 -6.27 17.95
C LYS A 172 -5.78 -7.12 17.20
N GLY A 173 -4.55 -7.16 17.71
CA GLY A 173 -3.42 -7.86 17.06
C GLY A 173 -2.78 -7.11 15.88
N GLY A 174 -3.31 -5.95 15.50
CA GLY A 174 -2.76 -5.04 14.49
C GLY A 174 -2.50 -5.77 13.19
N ARG A 175 -1.24 -5.75 12.75
CA ARG A 175 -0.74 -6.36 11.52
C ARG A 175 -0.26 -7.82 11.66
N VAL A 176 -0.45 -8.50 12.80
CA VAL A 176 0.10 -9.86 13.02
C VAL A 176 -0.50 -10.97 12.16
N GLY A 177 -1.75 -10.83 11.71
CA GLY A 177 -2.53 -11.90 11.06
C GLY A 177 -2.06 -12.27 9.65
N LEU A 178 -1.19 -11.47 9.01
CA LEU A 178 -0.67 -11.77 7.67
C LEU A 178 -0.06 -13.18 7.60
N VAL A 179 0.90 -13.47 8.47
CA VAL A 179 1.62 -14.74 8.46
C VAL A 179 0.74 -15.95 8.78
N PRO A 180 -0.01 -16.00 9.89
CA PRO A 180 -0.82 -17.19 10.20
C PRO A 180 -1.91 -17.46 9.16
N ILE A 181 -2.51 -16.42 8.54
CA ILE A 181 -3.59 -16.60 7.56
C ILE A 181 -3.05 -16.92 6.16
N MET A 182 -1.95 -16.28 5.74
CA MET A 182 -1.41 -16.43 4.39
C MET A 182 -0.27 -17.45 4.29
N LYS A 183 0.10 -18.14 5.39
CA LYS A 183 1.31 -18.97 5.53
C LYS A 183 1.63 -19.83 4.31
N GLU A 184 0.64 -20.56 3.79
CA GLU A 184 0.84 -21.47 2.66
C GLU A 184 1.23 -20.77 1.35
N LYS A 185 1.00 -19.46 1.25
CA LYS A 185 1.33 -18.61 0.09
C LYS A 185 2.62 -17.79 0.29
N LEU A 186 3.24 -17.84 1.48
CA LEU A 186 4.47 -17.11 1.82
C LEU A 186 5.71 -17.98 1.53
N LYS A 187 6.15 -17.99 0.27
CA LYS A 187 7.27 -18.84 -0.18
C LYS A 187 8.61 -18.09 -0.18
N PRO A 188 9.77 -18.80 -0.14
CA PRO A 188 11.08 -18.16 -0.27
C PRO A 188 11.20 -17.29 -1.54
N GLY A 189 11.93 -16.19 -1.43
CA GLY A 189 12.04 -15.15 -2.45
C GLY A 189 10.97 -14.05 -2.34
N LEU A 190 9.95 -14.23 -1.49
CA LEU A 190 8.93 -13.21 -1.23
C LEU A 190 9.52 -11.97 -0.55
N ILE A 191 9.09 -10.79 -1.02
CA ILE A 191 9.36 -9.50 -0.38
C ILE A 191 8.10 -9.02 0.34
N ILE A 192 8.22 -8.63 1.61
CA ILE A 192 7.14 -8.02 2.39
C ILE A 192 7.56 -6.60 2.76
N LEU A 193 6.72 -5.63 2.42
CA LEU A 193 6.82 -4.25 2.88
C LEU A 193 5.77 -4.04 3.97
N LEU A 194 6.20 -3.63 5.16
CA LEU A 194 5.34 -3.36 6.32
C LEU A 194 5.44 -1.88 6.70
N ASP A 195 4.34 -1.14 6.60
CA ASP A 195 4.31 0.29 6.93
C ASP A 195 4.41 0.53 8.46
N ASP A 196 4.60 1.79 8.85
CA ASP A 196 4.64 2.29 10.22
C ASP A 196 5.79 1.72 11.09
N ALA A 197 7.00 1.55 10.54
CA ALA A 197 8.16 1.04 11.30
C ALA A 197 8.56 1.89 12.51
N ALA A 198 8.07 3.13 12.57
CA ALA A 198 8.23 4.01 13.73
C ALA A 198 7.51 3.47 14.99
N ARG A 199 6.49 2.64 14.83
CA ARG A 199 5.75 2.03 15.94
C ARG A 199 6.43 0.77 16.46
N GLU A 200 6.44 0.62 17.78
CA GLU A 200 7.07 -0.53 18.46
C GLU A 200 6.36 -1.85 18.15
N GLN A 201 5.03 -1.82 18.05
CA GLN A 201 4.22 -2.99 17.74
C GLN A 201 4.56 -3.57 16.36
N GLU A 202 4.74 -2.74 15.34
CA GLU A 202 5.10 -3.13 13.98
C GLU A 202 6.51 -3.72 13.93
N ARG A 203 7.46 -3.16 14.69
CA ARG A 203 8.80 -3.77 14.85
C ARG A 203 8.72 -5.14 15.53
N ALA A 204 7.89 -5.29 16.56
CA ALA A 204 7.68 -6.58 17.22
C ALA A 204 7.02 -7.62 16.29
N ILE A 205 6.05 -7.20 15.47
CA ILE A 205 5.44 -8.03 14.43
C ILE A 205 6.48 -8.48 13.42
N ALA A 206 7.32 -7.57 12.92
CA ALA A 206 8.39 -7.92 11.99
C ALA A 206 9.36 -8.95 12.59
N LYS A 207 9.80 -8.78 13.85
CA LYS A 207 10.67 -9.76 14.53
C LYS A 207 10.01 -11.13 14.68
N ARG A 208 8.71 -11.16 14.97
CA ARG A 208 7.95 -12.41 15.00
C ARG A 208 7.94 -13.09 13.63
N TRP A 209 7.68 -12.34 12.56
CA TRP A 209 7.66 -12.87 11.20
C TRP A 209 9.04 -13.33 10.72
N GLU A 210 10.13 -12.65 11.10
CA GLU A 210 11.50 -13.12 10.81
C GLU A 210 11.71 -14.55 11.34
N ALA A 211 11.30 -14.81 12.58
CA ALA A 211 11.41 -16.12 13.21
C ALA A 211 10.49 -17.16 12.56
N GLU A 212 9.24 -16.80 12.26
CA GLU A 212 8.24 -17.74 11.69
C GLU A 212 8.54 -18.10 10.22
N LEU A 213 9.13 -17.18 9.45
CA LEU A 213 9.37 -17.35 8.01
C LEU A 213 10.82 -17.70 7.65
N GLY A 214 11.76 -17.56 8.58
CA GLY A 214 13.19 -17.58 8.23
C GLY A 214 13.51 -16.42 7.29
N ALA A 215 13.20 -15.20 7.72
CA ALA A 215 13.36 -13.98 6.94
C ALA A 215 14.35 -13.01 7.58
N SER A 216 14.91 -12.12 6.77
CA SER A 216 15.69 -10.97 7.23
C SER A 216 14.92 -9.69 6.93
N SER A 217 14.94 -8.73 7.86
CA SER A 217 14.33 -7.42 7.65
C SER A 217 15.28 -6.25 7.90
N GLU A 218 15.02 -5.14 7.22
CA GLU A 218 15.67 -3.85 7.39
C GLU A 218 14.63 -2.73 7.49
N ILE A 219 14.94 -1.67 8.22
CA ILE A 219 14.11 -0.47 8.29
C ILE A 219 14.61 0.53 7.25
N ILE A 220 13.72 1.00 6.38
CA ILE A 220 14.02 1.94 5.30
C ILE A 220 13.25 3.23 5.52
N GLY A 221 13.92 4.37 5.32
CA GLY A 221 13.36 5.71 5.49
C GLY A 221 13.82 6.38 6.78
N CYS A 222 13.60 7.69 6.88
CA CYS A 222 13.95 8.49 8.05
C CYS A 222 12.80 9.33 8.61
N HIS A 223 11.76 9.62 7.82
CA HIS A 223 10.63 10.44 8.27
C HIS A 223 9.40 9.59 8.62
N LYS A 224 9.01 8.70 7.71
CA LYS A 224 7.94 7.73 7.90
C LYS A 224 8.48 6.36 7.47
N PRO A 225 9.36 5.77 8.29
CA PRO A 225 10.07 4.57 7.89
C PRO A 225 9.12 3.37 7.79
N TYR A 226 9.49 2.42 6.95
CA TYR A 226 8.82 1.13 6.77
C TYR A 226 9.84 0.00 6.90
N ILE A 227 9.35 -1.24 7.06
CA ILE A 227 10.18 -2.43 7.15
C ILE A 227 10.13 -3.15 5.81
N LYS A 228 11.29 -3.44 5.23
CA LYS A 228 11.43 -4.36 4.09
C LYS A 228 11.93 -5.70 4.62
N MET A 229 11.26 -6.78 4.25
CA MET A 229 11.60 -8.13 4.66
C MET A 229 11.74 -9.04 3.44
N ILE A 230 12.74 -9.91 3.47
CA ILE A 230 12.98 -10.91 2.42
C ILE A 230 12.89 -12.29 3.06
N VAL A 231 11.95 -13.11 2.57
CA VAL A 231 11.76 -14.49 3.03
C VAL A 231 12.84 -15.36 2.39
N THR A 232 13.78 -15.85 3.19
CA THR A 232 14.89 -16.70 2.70
C THR A 232 14.59 -18.20 2.78
N GLY A 233 13.49 -18.56 3.47
CA GLY A 233 13.16 -19.94 3.83
C GLY A 233 13.77 -20.34 5.16
N SER A 234 13.17 -21.30 5.85
CA SER A 234 13.75 -21.84 7.07
C SER A 234 15.11 -22.47 6.74
N ARG A 235 16.18 -21.99 7.40
CA ARG A 235 17.39 -22.80 7.52
C ARG A 235 16.96 -24.10 8.19
N SER A 236 17.00 -25.22 7.45
CA SER A 236 17.03 -26.52 8.10
C SER A 236 18.17 -26.48 9.12
N PRO A 237 17.97 -26.86 10.39
CA PRO A 237 19.10 -27.09 11.26
C PRO A 237 19.98 -28.12 10.56
N GLN A 238 21.22 -27.73 10.23
CA GLN A 238 22.23 -28.71 9.86
C GLN A 238 22.29 -29.70 11.02
N THR A 239 21.70 -30.88 10.80
CA THR A 239 21.83 -31.98 11.73
C THR A 239 23.23 -32.49 11.48
N THR A 240 24.20 -31.96 12.23
CA THR A 240 25.50 -32.60 12.39
C THR A 240 25.23 -33.93 13.10
N ALA A 241 25.24 -35.00 12.33
CA ALA A 241 25.50 -36.36 12.78
C ALA A 241 26.80 -36.81 12.09
#